data_AF-A0A917DLE9-F1
#
_entry.id   AF-A0A917DLE9-F1
#
_cell.length_a   1.000
_cell.length_b   1.000
_cell.length_c   1.000
_cell.angle_alpha   90.00
_cell.angle_beta   90.00
_cell.angle_gamma   90.00
#
_symmetry.space_group_name_H-M   'P 1'
#
loop_
_entity.id
_entity.type
_entity.pdbx_description
1 polymer ?
#
loop_
_entity_poly.entity_id
_entity_poly.type
_entity_poly.pdbx_seq_one_letter_code
_entity_poly.pdbx_strand_id
1 'polypeptide(L)' 'MSKSAARKKMEKRIQQGVLDPRIERGSWHGVKPVTKIKPDKRKYAFAKNDDDRVFKAA' A
#
# COMPACT_ATOMS: atom_id res chain seq x y z
N MET A 1 1.77 -18.20 14.85
CA MET A 1 1.46 -18.08 13.40
C MET A 1 2.01 -19.29 12.65
N SER A 2 1.16 -20.19 12.18
CA SER A 2 1.61 -21.36 11.42
C SER A 2 2.01 -20.95 10.00
N LYS A 3 3.11 -21.51 9.48
CA LYS A 3 3.48 -21.34 8.07
C LYS A 3 2.53 -22.17 7.20
N SER A 4 2.07 -21.60 6.09
CA SER A 4 1.27 -22.34 5.10
C SER A 4 2.04 -23.52 4.51
N ALA A 5 1.32 -24.55 4.05
CA ALA A 5 1.92 -25.71 3.41
C ALA A 5 2.74 -25.33 2.16
N ALA A 6 2.27 -24.34 1.39
CA ALA A 6 2.98 -23.81 0.23
C ALA A 6 4.33 -23.17 0.62
N ARG A 7 4.35 -22.38 1.72
CA ARG A 7 5.59 -21.76 2.21
C ARG A 7 6.62 -22.80 2.64
N LYS A 8 6.19 -23.86 3.35
CA LYS A 8 7.09 -24.95 3.77
C LYS A 8 7.71 -25.68 2.57
N LYS A 9 6.91 -25.98 1.53
CA LYS A 9 7.40 -26.61 0.30
C LYS A 9 8.40 -25.73 -0.45
N MET A 10 8.14 -24.43 -0.52
CA MET A 10 9.04 -23.47 -1.14
C MET A 10 10.38 -23.38 -0.39
N GLU A 11 10.34 -23.22 0.94
CA GLU A 11 11.55 -23.17 1.79
C GLU A 11 12.40 -24.44 1.63
N LYS A 12 11.77 -25.63 1.55
CA LYS A 12 12.48 -26.90 1.28
C LYS A 12 13.16 -26.93 -0.09
N ARG A 13 12.50 -26.42 -1.15
CA ARG A 13 13.09 -26.37 -2.50
C ARG A 13 14.28 -25.40 -2.57
N ILE A 14 14.18 -24.26 -1.90
CA ILE A 14 15.27 -23.28 -1.81
C ILE A 14 16.48 -23.90 -1.10
N GLN A 15 16.26 -24.65 -0.01
CA GLN A 15 17.34 -25.38 0.68
C GLN A 15 18.04 -26.42 -0.21
N GLN A 16 17.32 -27.00 -1.18
CA GLN A 16 17.84 -27.96 -2.14
C GLN A 16 18.59 -27.30 -3.32
N GLY A 17 18.77 -25.97 -3.29
CA GLY A 17 19.48 -25.22 -4.34
C GLY A 17 18.60 -24.86 -5.54
N VAL A 18 17.28 -25.05 -5.46
CA VAL A 18 16.35 -24.61 -6.51
C VAL A 18 16.20 -23.09 -6.44
N LEU A 19 16.13 -22.44 -7.61
CA LEU A 19 15.94 -20.99 -7.76
C LEU A 19 14.72 -20.49 -6.95
N ASP A 20 14.86 -19.33 -6.31
CA ASP A 20 13.77 -18.72 -5.55
C ASP A 20 12.69 -18.14 -6.50
N PRO A 21 11.47 -18.70 -6.53
CA PRO A 21 10.42 -18.26 -7.43
C PRO A 21 9.88 -16.85 -7.10
N ARG A 22 10.30 -16.24 -5.98
CA ARG A 22 9.97 -14.84 -5.65
C ARG A 22 10.77 -13.85 -6.49
N ILE A 23 11.95 -14.24 -6.96
CA ILE A 23 12.78 -13.41 -7.83
C ILE A 23 12.10 -13.27 -9.20
N GLU A 24 11.55 -14.37 -9.72
CA GLU A 24 10.85 -14.40 -11.03
C GLU A 24 9.49 -13.70 -11.00
N ARG A 25 8.79 -13.72 -9.86
CA ARG A 25 7.43 -13.19 -9.75
C ARG A 25 7.36 -11.66 -9.91
N GLY A 26 8.50 -10.99 -9.94
CA GLY A 26 8.60 -9.55 -9.95
C GLY A 26 8.06 -8.93 -8.66
N SER A 27 8.14 -7.61 -8.58
CA SER A 27 7.56 -6.89 -7.45
C SER A 27 6.23 -6.26 -7.84
N TRP A 28 5.28 -6.24 -6.91
CA TRP A 28 4.06 -5.43 -7.01
C TRP A 28 4.34 -3.91 -6.89
N HIS A 29 5.59 -3.48 -6.95
CA HIS A 29 6.02 -2.09 -6.76
C HIS A 29 5.30 -1.15 -7.74
N GLY A 30 4.34 -0.38 -7.20
CA GLY A 30 3.69 0.73 -7.90
C GLY A 30 2.17 0.63 -7.94
N VAL A 31 1.61 -0.58 -7.92
CA VAL A 31 0.15 -0.74 -7.87
C VAL A 31 -0.28 -0.59 -6.41
N LYS A 32 -0.45 0.66 -5.96
CA LYS A 32 -1.35 0.91 -4.83
C LYS A 32 -2.70 0.37 -5.30
N PRO A 33 -3.25 -0.73 -4.73
CA PRO A 33 -4.61 -1.11 -5.07
C PRO A 33 -5.44 0.14 -4.79
N VAL A 34 -5.96 0.75 -5.86
CA VAL A 34 -6.91 1.83 -5.72
C VAL A 34 -8.08 1.15 -5.06
N THR A 35 -8.14 1.22 -3.74
CA THR A 35 -9.39 1.04 -3.04
C THR A 35 -10.26 2.12 -3.67
N LYS A 36 -11.15 1.70 -4.58
CA LYS A 36 -12.17 2.57 -5.16
C LYS A 36 -13.14 2.91 -4.03
N ILE A 37 -12.67 3.67 -3.05
CA ILE A 37 -13.46 4.18 -1.95
C ILE A 37 -14.25 5.31 -2.59
N LYS A 38 -15.56 5.11 -2.75
CA LYS A 38 -16.46 6.22 -3.10
C LYS A 38 -16.19 7.32 -2.07
N PRO A 39 -15.92 8.56 -2.50
CA PRO A 39 -15.66 9.60 -1.54
C PRO A 39 -16.93 9.86 -0.72
N ASP A 40 -16.84 9.75 0.60
CA ASP A 40 -17.93 10.12 1.49
C ASP A 40 -18.15 11.64 1.43
N LYS A 41 -19.42 12.07 1.54
CA LYS A 41 -19.80 13.50 1.52
C LYS A 41 -19.02 14.36 2.51
N ARG A 42 -18.51 13.76 3.61
CA ARG A 42 -17.68 14.43 4.63
C ARG A 42 -16.31 14.88 4.12
N LYS A 43 -15.75 14.26 3.07
CA LYS A 43 -14.44 14.65 2.50
C LYS A 43 -14.47 15.97 1.72
N TYR A 44 -15.65 16.43 1.31
CA TYR A 44 -15.84 17.67 0.54
C TYR A 44 -16.62 18.74 1.31
N ALA A 45 -17.06 18.46 2.54
CA ALA A 45 -17.91 19.36 3.31
C ALA A 45 -17.18 20.62 3.81
N PHE A 46 -15.85 20.61 3.84
CA PHE A 46 -15.07 21.75 4.30
C PHE A 46 -13.85 21.95 3.41
N ALA A 47 -13.94 22.90 2.47
CA ALA A 47 -12.75 23.61 2.08
C ALA A 47 -12.24 24.31 3.34
N LYS A 48 -11.08 23.88 3.85
CA LYS A 48 -10.37 24.63 4.89
C LYS A 48 -9.99 25.95 4.21
N ASN A 49 -10.82 26.98 4.41
CA ASN A 49 -10.51 28.34 4.04
C ASN A 49 -9.31 28.75 4.89
N ASP A 50 -8.10 28.44 4.44
CA ASP A 50 -6.88 29.12 4.86
C ASP A 50 -6.90 30.50 4.17
N ASP A 51 -7.84 31.32 4.59
CA ASP A 51 -7.96 32.74 4.26
C ASP A 51 -7.21 33.48 5.38
N ASP A 52 -5.89 33.32 5.42
CA ASP A 52 -4.98 34.06 6.33
C ASP A 52 -4.85 35.54 5.88
N ARG A 53 -5.99 36.18 5.61
CA ARG A 53 -6.11 37.64 5.52
C ARG A 53 -6.09 38.19 6.94
N VAL A 54 -4.94 38.05 7.60
CA VAL A 54 -4.60 38.80 8.81
C VAL A 54 -4.56 40.27 8.39
N PHE A 55 -5.62 41.00 8.71
CA PHE A 55 -5.63 42.46 8.70
C PHE A 55 -4.45 42.94 9.56
N LYS A 56 -3.38 43.42 8.94
CA LYS A 56 -2.43 44.30 9.63
C LYS A 56 -3.14 45.63 9.82
N ALA A 57 -3.50 45.95 11.07
CA ALA A 57 -3.81 47.32 11.43
C ALA A 57 -2.57 48.19 11.18
N ALA A 58 -2.78 49.33 10.52
CA ALA A 58 -1.77 50.38 10.31
C ALA A 58 -1.46 51.10 11.63
#